data_AF-G7CHJ5-F1
#
_entry.id   AF-G7CHJ5-F1
#
_cell.length_a   1.000
_cell.length_b   1.000
_cell.length_c   1.000
_cell.angle_alpha   90.00
_cell.angle_beta   90.00
_cell.angle_gamma   90.00
#
_symmetry.space_group_name_H-M   'P 1'
#
loop_
_entity.id
_entity.type
_entity.pdbx_description
1 polymer ?
#
loop_
_entity_poly.entity_id
_entity_poly.type
_entity_poly.pdbx_seq_one_letter_code
_entity_poly.pdbx_strand_id
1 'polypeptide(L)'
;MGGPPPGQMGGPPPAGSEEQDESFMAKIKSLFSDPLSVVLVVVIVIALVAAGLLGAELYARNRADSVVARVVSCVVQDEATASFDPLPPFLMQHMSGHYTNINIETAGNQIRDAKGMKLALHIRDVRLEDTADSGGTLGALDITITWSADGIRRTVQEAMPLIGSFVTTGVSTDPAAGTITLDGPLASIVARPQVADGGIRLEVVSLTGIGFLTLPRETVQPVLDAFTDGLTDNYPMDITAQSVQVTDDGVIAQLSSRNASIPKGQEDPCFAEL
;
A
#
# COMPACT_ATOMS: atom_id res chain seq x y z
N MET A 1 -6.79 9.70 -107.55
CA MET A 1 -7.62 9.35 -106.39
C MET A 1 -7.33 7.90 -106.06
N GLY A 2 -6.96 7.43 -104.87
CA GLY A 2 -6.65 7.98 -103.55
C GLY A 2 -5.99 6.78 -102.81
N GLY A 3 -4.92 6.97 -102.04
CA GLY A 3 -5.00 7.24 -100.60
C GLY A 3 -4.53 6.00 -99.79
N PRO A 4 -3.89 6.15 -98.62
CA PRO A 4 -2.69 5.36 -98.23
C PRO A 4 -2.91 4.37 -97.04
N PRO A 5 -1.89 3.98 -96.23
CA PRO A 5 -1.45 2.60 -95.91
C PRO A 5 -1.95 2.07 -94.53
N PRO A 6 -1.50 0.90 -94.05
CA PRO A 6 -0.79 0.86 -92.75
C PRO A 6 0.34 -0.21 -92.71
N GLY A 7 1.42 -0.15 -91.95
CA GLY A 7 1.65 0.46 -90.63
C GLY A 7 2.26 -0.63 -89.73
N GLN A 8 3.59 -0.81 -89.75
CA GLN A 8 4.29 -1.75 -88.86
C GLN A 8 4.36 -1.14 -87.45
N MET A 9 3.73 -1.82 -86.49
CA MET A 9 3.73 -1.47 -85.08
C MET A 9 5.07 -1.86 -84.43
N GLY A 10 5.90 -0.87 -84.12
CA GLY A 10 6.94 -0.99 -83.09
C GLY A 10 6.29 -0.82 -81.72
N GLY A 11 6.54 -1.76 -80.82
CA GLY A 11 5.78 -1.99 -79.58
C GLY A 11 5.81 -0.89 -78.51
N PRO A 12 4.99 -1.06 -77.46
CA PRO A 12 4.91 -0.12 -76.34
C PRO A 12 6.21 -0.12 -75.50
N PRO A 13 6.55 0.99 -74.82
CA PRO A 13 7.56 1.00 -73.77
C PRO A 13 7.13 0.06 -72.63
N PRO A 14 8.08 -0.53 -71.87
CA PRO A 14 7.72 -1.43 -70.77
C PRO A 14 6.90 -0.66 -69.72
N ALA A 15 5.82 -1.30 -69.27
CA ALA A 15 5.09 -0.89 -68.09
C ALA A 15 6.05 -0.91 -66.89
N GLY A 16 6.33 0.26 -66.33
CA GLY A 16 6.88 0.33 -64.99
C GLY A 16 5.76 0.02 -64.00
N SER A 17 5.89 -1.06 -63.23
CA SER A 17 5.30 -1.22 -61.89
C SER A 17 5.40 -2.68 -61.38
N GLU A 18 6.60 -3.26 -61.21
CA GLU A 18 6.75 -4.52 -60.42
C GLU A 18 8.02 -4.57 -59.55
N GLU A 19 8.86 -3.53 -59.50
CA GLU A 19 10.12 -3.59 -58.72
C GLU A 19 9.96 -3.41 -57.20
N GLN A 20 8.82 -2.93 -56.70
CA GLN A 20 8.67 -2.68 -55.26
C GLN A 20 8.38 -3.95 -54.45
N ASP A 21 7.57 -4.87 -54.96
CA ASP A 21 7.22 -6.11 -54.25
C ASP A 21 8.36 -7.16 -54.30
N GLU A 22 9.08 -7.26 -55.42
CA GLU A 22 10.26 -8.12 -55.50
C GLU A 22 11.39 -7.63 -54.58
N SER A 23 11.57 -6.31 -54.42
CA SER A 23 12.62 -5.78 -53.55
C SER A 23 12.40 -6.13 -52.08
N PHE A 24 11.16 -6.15 -51.60
CA PHE A 24 10.83 -6.48 -50.22
C PHE A 24 11.00 -7.98 -49.97
N MET A 25 10.49 -8.81 -50.89
CA MET A 25 10.60 -10.27 -50.81
C MET A 25 12.04 -10.78 -51.01
N ALA A 26 12.82 -10.17 -51.91
CA ALA A 26 14.22 -10.50 -52.11
C ALA A 26 15.10 -10.08 -50.92
N LYS A 27 14.78 -8.96 -50.27
CA LYS A 27 15.46 -8.47 -49.06
C LYS A 27 15.12 -9.32 -47.83
N ILE A 28 13.88 -9.81 -47.72
CA ILE A 28 13.50 -10.85 -46.75
C ILE A 28 14.31 -12.12 -47.03
N LYS A 29 14.41 -12.57 -48.29
CA LYS A 29 15.14 -13.79 -48.65
C LYS A 29 16.65 -13.68 -48.39
N SER A 30 17.27 -12.51 -48.60
CA SER A 30 18.69 -12.29 -48.30
C SER A 30 18.97 -12.20 -46.79
N LEU A 31 18.03 -11.66 -45.99
CA LEU A 31 18.07 -11.69 -44.52
C LEU A 31 18.09 -13.14 -43.97
N PHE A 32 17.44 -14.08 -44.65
CA PHE A 32 17.45 -15.51 -44.28
C PHE A 32 18.65 -16.31 -44.82
N SER A 33 19.45 -15.75 -45.73
CA SER A 33 20.53 -16.48 -46.41
C SER A 33 21.94 -16.10 -45.93
N ASP A 34 22.07 -14.99 -45.21
CA ASP A 34 23.34 -14.52 -44.64
C ASP A 34 23.38 -14.83 -43.13
N PRO A 35 24.37 -15.63 -42.65
CA PRO A 35 24.46 -16.02 -41.25
C PRO A 35 24.52 -14.81 -40.30
N LEU A 36 25.03 -13.67 -40.76
CA LEU A 36 25.12 -12.45 -39.96
C LEU A 36 23.76 -11.75 -39.83
N SER A 37 22.94 -11.78 -40.89
CA SER A 37 21.55 -11.31 -40.84
C SER A 37 20.64 -12.21 -40.02
N VAL A 38 20.81 -13.54 -40.09
CA VAL A 38 20.05 -14.49 -39.25
C VAL A 38 20.36 -14.27 -37.77
N VAL A 39 21.64 -14.12 -37.41
CA VAL A 39 22.05 -13.81 -36.03
C VAL A 39 21.43 -12.50 -35.57
N LEU A 40 21.47 -11.45 -36.40
CA LEU A 40 20.88 -10.15 -36.08
C LEU A 40 19.37 -10.25 -35.85
N VAL A 41 18.63 -10.98 -36.68
CA VAL A 41 17.19 -11.21 -36.49
C VAL A 41 16.92 -11.94 -35.18
N VAL A 42 17.68 -12.99 -34.85
CA VAL A 42 17.53 -13.72 -33.60
C VAL A 42 17.79 -12.82 -32.39
N VAL A 43 18.85 -12.00 -32.42
CA VAL A 43 19.14 -11.04 -31.35
C VAL A 43 18.00 -10.04 -31.18
N ILE A 44 17.45 -9.52 -32.28
CA ILE A 44 16.30 -8.61 -32.23
C ILE A 44 15.08 -9.29 -31.60
N VAL A 45 14.76 -10.51 -32.00
CA VAL A 45 13.63 -11.25 -31.43
C VAL A 45 13.84 -11.47 -29.92
N ILE A 46 15.03 -11.88 -29.49
CA ILE A 46 15.35 -12.04 -28.06
C ILE A 46 15.22 -10.71 -27.31
N ALA A 47 15.71 -9.62 -27.89
CA ALA A 47 15.61 -8.29 -27.28
C ALA A 47 14.15 -7.83 -27.16
N LEU A 48 13.32 -8.06 -28.18
CA LEU A 48 11.90 -7.75 -28.14
C LEU A 48 11.14 -8.59 -27.11
N VAL A 49 11.48 -9.88 -26.98
CA VAL A 49 10.90 -10.74 -25.94
C VAL A 49 11.31 -10.25 -24.55
N ALA A 50 12.58 -9.92 -24.35
CA ALA A 50 13.06 -9.37 -23.08
C ALA A 50 12.37 -8.04 -22.75
N ALA A 51 12.24 -7.13 -23.72
CA ALA A 51 11.54 -5.86 -23.55
C ALA A 51 10.05 -6.06 -23.23
N GLY A 52 9.40 -7.01 -23.89
CA GLY A 52 8.01 -7.38 -23.62
C GLY A 52 7.80 -7.93 -22.20
N LEU A 53 8.70 -8.81 -21.74
CA LEU A 53 8.66 -9.35 -20.38
C LEU A 53 8.87 -8.26 -19.33
N LEU A 54 9.82 -7.35 -19.54
CA LEU A 54 10.06 -6.22 -18.64
C LEU A 54 8.85 -5.27 -18.58
N GLY A 55 8.22 -4.99 -19.73
CA GLY A 55 7.01 -4.17 -19.80
C GLY A 55 5.83 -4.83 -19.08
N ALA A 56 5.62 -6.13 -19.29
CA ALA A 56 4.58 -6.90 -18.63
C ALA A 56 4.78 -6.97 -17.11
N GLU A 57 6.02 -7.19 -16.66
CA GLU A 57 6.40 -7.19 -15.24
C GLU A 57 6.08 -5.85 -14.57
N LEU A 58 6.49 -4.73 -15.19
CA LEU A 58 6.24 -3.40 -14.65
C LEU A 58 4.73 -3.09 -14.58
N TYR A 59 3.98 -3.43 -15.62
CA TYR A 59 2.54 -3.21 -15.66
C TYR A 59 1.81 -4.06 -14.60
N ALA A 60 2.12 -5.35 -14.53
CA ALA A 60 1.49 -6.28 -13.60
C ALA A 60 1.78 -5.88 -12.15
N ARG A 61 3.02 -5.50 -11.84
CA ARG A 61 3.41 -5.02 -10.51
C ARG A 61 2.68 -3.74 -10.14
N ASN A 62 2.71 -2.73 -11.00
CA ASN A 62 2.02 -1.46 -10.75
C ASN A 62 0.51 -1.66 -10.57
N ARG A 63 -0.09 -2.61 -11.30
CA ARG A 63 -1.49 -2.98 -11.11
C ARG A 63 -1.71 -3.63 -9.74
N ALA A 64 -0.85 -4.54 -9.31
CA ALA A 64 -0.94 -5.16 -8.00
C ALA A 64 -0.76 -4.15 -6.86
N ASP A 65 0.23 -3.24 -6.96
CA ASP A 65 0.44 -2.13 -6.05
C ASP A 65 -0.87 -1.34 -5.88
N SER A 66 -1.54 -0.99 -6.98
CA SER A 66 -2.81 -0.25 -6.95
C SER A 66 -3.98 -1.00 -6.31
N VAL A 67 -3.99 -2.34 -6.35
CA VAL A 67 -5.04 -3.15 -5.72
C VAL A 67 -4.81 -3.18 -4.21
N VAL A 68 -3.60 -3.55 -3.78
CA VAL A 68 -3.24 -3.60 -2.36
C VAL A 68 -3.41 -2.23 -1.70
N ALA A 69 -2.95 -1.16 -2.36
CA ALA A 69 -3.12 0.21 -1.90
C ALA A 69 -4.59 0.56 -1.64
N ARG A 70 -5.52 0.16 -2.53
CA ARG A 70 -6.95 0.46 -2.38
C ARG A 70 -7.60 -0.33 -1.24
N VAL A 71 -7.24 -1.60 -1.07
CA VAL A 71 -7.71 -2.42 0.05
C VAL A 71 -7.27 -1.80 1.37
N VAL A 72 -5.98 -1.47 1.51
CA VAL A 72 -5.46 -0.83 2.72
C VAL A 72 -6.09 0.54 2.93
N SER A 73 -6.21 1.36 1.88
CA SER A 73 -6.85 2.68 1.97
C SER A 73 -8.29 2.59 2.47
N CYS A 74 -9.04 1.55 2.07
CA CYS A 74 -10.40 1.30 2.56
C CYS A 74 -10.42 0.98 4.06
N VAL A 75 -9.53 0.09 4.52
CA VAL A 75 -9.46 -0.33 5.93
C VAL A 75 -9.01 0.80 6.85
N VAL A 76 -8.01 1.57 6.41
CA VAL A 76 -7.41 2.65 7.21
C VAL A 76 -8.10 4.00 7.01
N GLN A 77 -8.95 4.16 5.99
CA GLN A 77 -9.62 5.41 5.64
C GLN A 77 -8.65 6.60 5.41
N ASP A 78 -7.47 6.31 4.87
CA ASP A 78 -6.45 7.27 4.44
C ASP A 78 -5.81 6.78 3.14
N GLU A 79 -5.13 7.68 2.43
CA GLU A 79 -4.40 7.31 1.22
C GLU A 79 -3.24 6.37 1.58
N ALA A 80 -3.16 5.23 0.88
CA ALA A 80 -2.07 4.27 1.04
C ALA A 80 -1.32 4.05 -0.29
N THR A 81 -0.02 3.83 -0.19
CA THR A 81 0.83 3.42 -1.31
C THR A 81 1.42 2.06 -0.98
N ALA A 82 1.25 1.10 -1.89
CA ALA A 82 1.84 -0.23 -1.78
C ALA A 82 3.00 -0.38 -2.77
N SER A 83 3.98 -1.20 -2.40
CA SER A 83 5.13 -1.52 -3.22
C SER A 83 5.55 -2.98 -3.00
N PHE A 84 5.56 -3.75 -4.09
CA PHE A 84 6.19 -5.07 -4.11
C PHE A 84 7.70 -4.96 -4.35
N ASP A 85 8.46 -5.85 -3.69
CA ASP A 85 9.91 -5.91 -3.88
C ASP A 85 10.31 -6.22 -5.35
N PRO A 86 11.48 -5.73 -5.81
CA PRO A 86 11.93 -5.98 -7.17
C PRO A 86 12.17 -7.45 -7.53
N LEU A 87 12.57 -8.25 -6.55
CA LEU A 87 12.88 -9.66 -6.71
C LEU A 87 12.22 -10.44 -5.56
N PRO A 88 11.56 -11.59 -5.86
CA PRO A 88 11.42 -12.23 -7.17
C PRO A 88 10.47 -11.50 -8.14
N PRO A 89 10.60 -11.70 -9.47
CA PRO A 89 9.69 -11.13 -10.46
C PRO A 89 8.21 -11.40 -10.15
N PHE A 90 7.39 -10.36 -10.19
CA PHE A 90 5.97 -10.39 -9.91
C PHE A 90 5.23 -11.38 -10.80
N LEU A 91 5.56 -11.46 -12.10
CA LEU A 91 4.92 -12.42 -13.00
C LEU A 91 5.08 -13.88 -12.52
N MET A 92 6.26 -14.23 -11.98
CA MET A 92 6.46 -15.57 -11.42
C MET A 92 5.69 -15.77 -10.12
N GLN A 93 5.63 -14.75 -9.25
CA GLN A 93 4.84 -14.78 -8.01
C GLN A 93 3.34 -14.90 -8.30
N HIS A 94 2.84 -14.19 -9.30
CA HIS A 94 1.44 -14.25 -9.73
C HIS A 94 1.07 -15.63 -10.28
N MET A 95 1.98 -16.25 -11.05
CA MET A 95 1.78 -17.61 -11.55
C MET A 95 1.79 -18.66 -10.43
N SER A 96 2.57 -18.46 -9.37
CA SER A 96 2.62 -19.38 -8.23
C SER A 96 1.55 -19.12 -7.17
N GLY A 97 0.91 -17.95 -7.17
CA GLY A 97 0.00 -17.50 -6.12
C GLY A 97 0.71 -17.10 -4.81
N HIS A 98 2.05 -17.08 -4.81
CA HIS A 98 2.86 -16.81 -3.62
C HIS A 98 3.59 -15.48 -3.76
N TYR A 99 3.27 -14.54 -2.88
CA TYR A 99 3.88 -13.22 -2.82
C TYR A 99 4.77 -13.11 -1.58
N THR A 100 6.00 -12.68 -1.79
CA THR A 100 7.06 -12.76 -0.77
C THR A 100 7.05 -11.59 0.18
N ASN A 101 7.15 -10.36 -0.33
CA ASN A 101 7.23 -9.14 0.46
C ASN A 101 6.37 -8.03 -0.17
N ILE A 102 5.57 -7.37 0.66
CA ILE A 102 4.75 -6.22 0.28
C ILE A 102 4.94 -5.15 1.34
N ASN A 103 5.33 -3.95 0.91
CA ASN A 103 5.50 -2.80 1.79
C ASN A 103 4.39 -1.79 1.50
N ILE A 104 3.66 -1.36 2.52
CA ILE A 104 2.58 -0.38 2.38
C ILE A 104 2.83 0.76 3.35
N GLU A 105 2.67 2.00 2.89
CA GLU A 105 2.70 3.18 3.74
C GLU A 105 1.44 4.03 3.53
N THR A 106 0.91 4.64 4.60
CA THR A 106 -0.14 5.65 4.47
C THR A 106 0.43 7.06 4.37
N ALA A 107 -0.37 7.98 3.84
CA ALA A 107 -0.03 9.40 3.72
C ALA A 107 0.18 10.06 5.10
N GLY A 108 -0.48 9.54 6.14
CA GLY A 108 -0.31 10.02 7.51
C GLY A 108 -1.36 11.04 7.93
N ASN A 109 -2.47 11.15 7.19
CA ASN A 109 -3.53 12.10 7.51
C ASN A 109 -4.37 11.60 8.68
N GLN A 110 -4.68 10.30 8.68
CA GLN A 110 -5.53 9.63 9.67
C GLN A 110 -5.41 8.10 9.57
N ILE A 111 -5.86 7.40 10.61
CA ILE A 111 -6.28 6.00 10.52
C ILE A 111 -7.65 5.93 11.18
N ARG A 112 -8.67 5.58 10.40
CA ARG A 112 -10.09 5.66 10.77
C ARG A 112 -10.39 7.07 11.30
N ASP A 113 -10.97 7.17 12.49
CA ASP A 113 -11.34 8.45 13.11
C ASP A 113 -10.15 9.22 13.68
N ALA A 114 -9.00 8.57 13.85
CA ALA A 114 -7.89 9.15 14.58
C ALA A 114 -6.87 9.84 13.64
N LYS A 115 -6.61 11.11 13.91
CA LYS A 115 -5.91 12.07 13.05
C LYS A 115 -4.41 12.07 13.26
N GLY A 116 -3.67 12.39 12.19
CA GLY A 116 -2.21 12.58 12.22
C GLY A 116 -1.43 11.30 12.56
N MET A 117 -2.00 10.15 12.22
CA MET A 117 -1.37 8.84 12.32
C MET A 117 -0.89 8.37 10.96
N LYS A 118 0.34 7.86 10.92
CA LYS A 118 0.94 7.21 9.76
C LYS A 118 1.12 5.71 10.07
N LEU A 119 0.75 4.89 9.10
CA LEU A 119 0.93 3.45 9.13
C LEU A 119 2.04 3.06 8.14
N ALA A 120 2.97 2.23 8.58
CA ALA A 120 3.85 1.45 7.71
C ALA A 120 3.61 -0.03 7.97
N LEU A 121 3.41 -0.79 6.90
CA LEU A 121 3.01 -2.18 6.91
C LEU A 121 4.00 -3.00 6.10
N HIS A 122 4.49 -4.08 6.66
CA HIS A 122 5.34 -5.05 5.99
C HIS A 122 4.66 -6.42 6.04
N ILE A 123 4.21 -6.90 4.89
CA ILE A 123 3.55 -8.21 4.73
C ILE A 123 4.54 -9.18 4.13
N ARG A 124 4.59 -10.40 4.68
CA ARG A 124 5.49 -11.47 4.21
C ARG A 124 4.75 -12.80 4.04
N ASP A 125 5.17 -13.54 3.02
CA ASP A 125 4.64 -14.87 2.66
C ASP A 125 3.12 -14.87 2.53
N VAL A 126 2.60 -14.05 1.61
CA VAL A 126 1.18 -14.05 1.23
C VAL A 126 0.93 -15.18 0.25
N ARG A 127 -0.09 -15.96 0.53
CA ARG A 127 -0.52 -17.09 -0.28
C ARG A 127 -1.99 -16.89 -0.62
N LEU A 128 -2.28 -16.66 -1.88
CA LEU A 128 -3.66 -16.48 -2.33
C LEU A 128 -4.25 -17.86 -2.63
N GLU A 129 -4.94 -18.41 -1.64
CA GLU A 129 -5.77 -19.60 -1.80
C GLU A 129 -7.23 -19.24 -1.54
N ASP A 130 -8.02 -19.19 -2.61
CA ASP A 130 -9.46 -18.98 -2.53
C ASP A 130 -10.14 -20.22 -1.94
N THR A 131 -10.45 -20.18 -0.64
CA THR A 131 -11.24 -21.19 0.06
C THR A 131 -12.63 -20.65 0.38
N ALA A 132 -13.53 -21.49 0.89
CA ALA A 132 -14.88 -21.04 1.28
C ALA A 132 -14.85 -19.92 2.34
N ASP A 133 -13.86 -19.97 3.25
CA ASP A 133 -13.83 -19.14 4.45
C ASP A 133 -12.67 -18.13 4.46
N SER A 134 -11.80 -18.10 3.45
CA SER A 134 -10.66 -17.18 3.41
C SER A 134 -10.17 -16.85 2.00
N GLY A 135 -9.74 -15.60 1.79
CA GLY A 135 -9.09 -15.14 0.55
C GLY A 135 -7.64 -15.61 0.40
N GLY A 136 -7.06 -16.20 1.43
CA GLY A 136 -5.68 -16.65 1.46
C GLY A 136 -5.06 -16.56 2.86
N THR A 137 -3.76 -16.80 2.94
CA THR A 137 -3.00 -16.71 4.19
C THR A 137 -1.83 -15.75 4.06
N LEU A 138 -1.36 -15.21 5.17
CA LEU A 138 -0.09 -14.51 5.24
C LEU A 138 0.76 -15.09 6.38
N GLY A 139 2.05 -15.27 6.14
CA GLY A 139 2.98 -15.80 7.14
C GLY A 139 3.30 -14.79 8.24
N ALA A 140 3.55 -13.53 7.88
CA ALA A 140 3.84 -12.47 8.84
C ALA A 140 3.32 -11.10 8.38
N LEU A 141 2.80 -10.36 9.35
CA LEU A 141 2.39 -8.96 9.22
C LEU A 141 3.11 -8.17 10.30
N ASP A 142 3.91 -7.18 9.91
CA ASP A 142 4.57 -6.26 10.84
C ASP A 142 4.07 -4.84 10.56
N ILE A 143 3.65 -4.16 11.61
CA ILE A 143 2.98 -2.87 11.54
C ILE A 143 3.73 -1.89 12.43
N THR A 144 4.14 -0.76 11.86
CA THR A 144 4.62 0.40 12.62
C THR A 144 3.61 1.52 12.47
N ILE A 145 3.05 1.96 13.60
CA ILE A 145 2.15 3.12 13.66
C ILE A 145 2.91 4.27 14.31
N THR A 146 2.99 5.39 13.61
CA THR A 146 3.57 6.64 14.13
C THR A 146 2.47 7.65 14.31
N TRP A 147 2.32 8.17 15.53
CA TRP A 147 1.31 9.15 15.87
C TRP A 147 1.94 10.41 16.44
N SER A 148 1.78 11.53 15.73
CA SER A 148 2.29 12.82 16.18
C SER A 148 1.52 13.36 17.38
N ALA A 149 2.18 14.13 18.25
CA ALA A 149 1.54 14.83 19.37
C ALA A 149 0.39 15.73 18.90
N ASP A 150 0.55 16.43 17.77
CA ASP A 150 -0.52 17.22 17.15
C ASP A 150 -1.68 16.36 16.62
N GLY A 151 -1.38 15.15 16.13
CA GLY A 151 -2.39 14.17 15.76
C GLY A 151 -3.19 13.69 16.96
N ILE A 152 -2.52 13.37 18.07
CA ILE A 152 -3.14 12.96 19.34
C ILE A 152 -4.08 14.06 19.82
N ARG A 153 -3.60 15.31 19.84
CA ARG A 153 -4.39 16.48 20.23
C ARG A 153 -5.68 16.59 19.41
N ARG A 154 -5.59 16.58 18.08
CA ARG A 154 -6.74 16.71 17.17
C ARG A 154 -7.73 15.57 17.35
N THR A 155 -7.22 14.35 17.47
CA THR A 155 -8.05 13.17 17.70
C THR A 155 -8.81 13.26 19.01
N VAL A 156 -8.15 13.62 20.11
CA VAL A 156 -8.83 13.74 21.41
C VAL A 156 -9.87 14.85 21.38
N GLN A 157 -9.60 15.96 20.68
CA GLN A 157 -10.55 17.05 20.50
C GLN A 157 -11.82 16.61 19.74
N GLU A 158 -11.67 15.80 18.69
CA GLU A 158 -12.77 15.36 17.82
C GLU A 158 -13.50 14.11 18.34
N ALA A 159 -12.75 13.12 18.81
CA ALA A 159 -13.26 11.79 19.18
C ALA A 159 -13.78 11.70 20.62
N MET A 160 -13.42 12.65 21.50
CA MET A 160 -13.85 12.61 22.90
C MET A 160 -14.67 13.85 23.27
N PRO A 161 -16.01 13.83 23.12
CA PRO A 161 -16.86 14.98 23.45
C PRO A 161 -16.73 15.46 24.91
N LEU A 162 -16.42 14.56 25.85
CA LEU A 162 -16.35 14.85 27.28
C LEU A 162 -15.03 15.50 27.70
N ILE A 163 -13.90 15.13 27.08
CA ILE A 163 -12.56 15.66 27.44
C ILE A 163 -11.88 16.44 26.32
N GLY A 164 -12.44 16.46 25.10
CA GLY A 164 -11.89 17.14 23.94
C GLY A 164 -11.86 18.66 24.08
N SER A 165 -12.81 19.24 24.83
CA SER A 165 -12.79 20.66 25.20
C SER A 165 -11.69 21.01 26.21
N PHE A 166 -11.13 20.01 26.90
CA PHE A 166 -10.04 20.20 27.85
C PHE A 166 -8.69 20.22 27.13
N VAL A 167 -8.46 19.35 26.15
CA VAL A 167 -7.16 19.25 25.45
C VAL A 167 -7.05 20.30 24.34
N THR A 168 -7.17 21.58 24.70
CA THR A 168 -7.15 22.70 23.77
C THR A 168 -5.78 23.35 23.64
N THR A 169 -4.87 23.14 24.59
CA THR A 169 -3.60 23.86 24.67
C THR A 169 -2.47 23.11 23.96
N GLY A 170 -2.32 21.81 24.21
CA GLY A 170 -1.25 21.03 23.58
C GLY A 170 -1.20 19.59 24.04
N VAL A 171 -0.37 18.82 23.35
CA VAL A 171 0.10 17.51 23.81
C VAL A 171 1.61 17.59 23.83
N SER A 172 2.21 17.22 24.96
CA SER A 172 3.66 17.13 25.13
C SER A 172 4.05 15.70 25.47
N THR A 173 5.24 15.29 25.08
CA THR A 173 5.76 13.95 25.33
C THR A 173 7.02 14.00 26.17
N ASP A 174 7.20 12.99 27.01
CA ASP A 174 8.40 12.76 27.79
C ASP A 174 8.88 11.32 27.51
N PRO A 175 9.84 11.13 26.60
CA PRO A 175 10.40 9.81 26.28
C PRO A 175 11.13 9.17 27.45
N ALA A 176 11.73 9.96 28.34
CA ALA A 176 12.49 9.44 29.47
C ALA A 176 11.56 8.88 30.56
N ALA A 177 10.42 9.52 30.79
CA ALA A 177 9.36 9.02 31.67
C ALA A 177 8.43 8.01 30.99
N GLY A 178 8.45 7.95 29.65
CA GLY A 178 7.54 7.16 28.82
C GLY A 178 6.11 7.65 28.92
N THR A 179 5.89 8.96 29.01
CA THR A 179 4.57 9.55 29.26
C THR A 179 4.18 10.61 28.25
N ILE A 180 2.88 10.75 28.05
CA ILE A 180 2.24 11.79 27.25
C ILE A 180 1.44 12.67 28.20
N THR A 181 1.62 13.98 28.07
CA THR A 181 0.88 14.98 28.81
C THR A 181 -0.13 15.63 27.88
N LEU A 182 -1.41 15.53 28.22
CA LEU A 182 -2.48 16.26 27.58
C LEU A 182 -2.74 17.53 28.38
N ASP A 183 -2.39 18.68 27.81
CA ASP A 183 -2.49 19.98 28.44
C ASP A 183 -3.81 20.67 28.10
N GLY A 184 -4.51 21.06 29.15
CA GLY A 184 -5.65 21.94 29.08
C GLY A 184 -5.43 23.28 29.77
N PRO A 185 -6.37 24.22 29.58
CA PRO A 185 -6.21 25.59 30.08
C PRO A 185 -6.17 25.67 31.62
N LEU A 186 -6.70 24.68 32.33
CA LEU A 186 -6.86 24.67 33.79
C LEU A 186 -6.45 23.33 34.45
N ALA A 187 -6.03 22.34 33.67
CA ALA A 187 -5.70 21.00 34.14
C ALA A 187 -4.78 20.28 33.15
N SER A 188 -4.00 19.31 33.61
CA SER A 188 -3.17 18.43 32.78
C SER A 188 -3.35 16.97 33.16
N ILE A 189 -3.32 16.11 32.14
CA ILE A 189 -3.46 14.65 32.28
C ILE A 189 -2.15 14.03 31.80
N VAL A 190 -1.43 13.35 32.69
CA VAL A 190 -0.24 12.59 32.33
C VAL A 190 -0.62 11.11 32.24
N ALA A 191 -0.48 10.55 31.05
CA ALA A 191 -0.78 9.16 30.76
C ALA A 191 0.46 8.43 30.23
N ARG A 192 0.56 7.13 30.52
CA ARG A 192 1.59 6.25 30.02
C ARG A 192 0.97 5.25 29.05
N PRO A 193 1.36 5.24 27.76
CA PRO A 193 0.97 4.17 26.87
C PRO A 193 1.73 2.88 27.25
N GLN A 194 1.01 1.76 27.26
CA GLN A 194 1.56 0.44 27.54
C GLN A 194 0.83 -0.63 26.75
N VAL A 195 1.53 -1.74 26.47
CA VAL A 195 0.91 -2.91 25.85
C VAL A 195 0.24 -3.75 26.94
N ALA A 196 -1.04 -4.06 26.77
CA ALA A 196 -1.81 -4.89 27.69
C ALA A 196 -2.85 -5.69 26.91
N ASP A 197 -2.99 -6.98 27.25
CA ASP A 197 -3.98 -7.91 26.66
C ASP A 197 -3.95 -7.96 25.11
N GLY A 198 -2.76 -7.80 24.51
CA GLY A 198 -2.60 -7.79 23.04
C GLY A 198 -2.98 -6.46 22.36
N GLY A 199 -3.46 -5.47 23.11
CA GLY A 199 -3.75 -4.11 22.64
C GLY A 199 -2.84 -3.05 23.26
N ILE A 200 -3.13 -1.79 22.98
CA ILE A 200 -2.47 -0.63 23.59
C ILE A 200 -3.44 -0.05 24.61
N ARG A 201 -2.99 0.18 25.84
CA ARG A 201 -3.75 0.87 26.89
C ARG A 201 -3.04 2.12 27.36
N LEU A 202 -3.79 3.06 27.92
CA LEU A 202 -3.27 4.29 28.51
C LEU A 202 -3.47 4.25 30.03
N GLU A 203 -2.39 4.20 30.80
CA GLU A 203 -2.44 4.28 32.26
C GLU A 203 -2.34 5.74 32.72
N VAL A 204 -3.27 6.20 33.55
CA VAL A 204 -3.19 7.54 34.13
C VAL A 204 -2.13 7.59 35.24
N VAL A 205 -1.01 8.26 34.98
CA VAL A 205 0.10 8.44 35.92
C VAL A 205 -0.21 9.54 36.94
N SER A 206 -0.67 10.70 36.47
CA SER A 206 -1.04 11.82 37.33
C SER A 206 -2.07 12.73 36.67
N LEU A 207 -2.89 13.37 37.51
CA LEU A 207 -3.88 14.37 37.12
C LEU A 207 -3.60 15.62 37.93
N THR A 208 -3.39 16.74 37.23
CA THR A 208 -3.19 18.05 37.87
C THR A 208 -4.36 18.93 37.52
N GLY A 209 -5.00 19.57 38.51
CA GLY A 209 -6.14 20.46 38.28
C GLY A 209 -6.20 21.56 39.31
N ILE A 210 -6.76 22.71 38.94
CA ILE A 210 -6.94 23.85 39.85
C ILE A 210 -8.25 23.66 40.64
N GLY A 211 -8.15 23.46 41.96
CA GLY A 211 -9.31 23.37 42.87
C GLY A 211 -10.20 22.15 42.61
N PHE A 212 -11.51 22.39 42.42
CA PHE A 212 -12.53 21.34 42.19
C PHE A 212 -12.48 20.71 40.79
N LEU A 213 -11.62 21.21 39.89
CA LEU A 213 -11.42 20.68 38.54
C LEU A 213 -10.45 19.49 38.51
N THR A 214 -10.12 18.91 39.67
CA THR A 214 -9.37 17.66 39.74
C THR A 214 -10.28 16.54 39.23
N LEU A 215 -10.03 16.10 38.00
CA LEU A 215 -10.69 14.94 37.43
C LEU A 215 -10.31 13.70 38.26
N PRO A 216 -11.27 12.92 38.79
CA PRO A 216 -10.95 11.65 39.43
C PRO A 216 -10.44 10.67 38.38
N ARG A 217 -9.46 9.83 38.74
CA ARG A 217 -8.96 8.77 37.84
C ARG A 217 -10.06 7.81 37.44
N GLU A 218 -11.00 7.58 38.35
CA GLU A 218 -12.17 6.72 38.21
C GLU A 218 -13.12 7.21 37.10
N THR A 219 -13.08 8.49 36.77
CA THR A 219 -13.88 9.08 35.68
C THR A 219 -13.11 9.09 34.35
N VAL A 220 -11.79 9.25 34.38
CA VAL A 220 -10.95 9.39 33.18
C VAL A 220 -10.56 8.04 32.58
N GLN A 221 -10.21 7.07 33.42
CA GLN A 221 -9.71 5.76 32.96
C GLN A 221 -10.70 5.03 32.05
N PRO A 222 -12.02 4.93 32.36
CA PRO A 222 -12.96 4.25 31.48
C PRO A 222 -13.12 4.92 30.10
N VAL A 223 -12.93 6.24 30.02
CA VAL A 223 -12.99 6.99 28.75
C VAL A 223 -11.75 6.73 27.92
N LEU A 224 -10.57 6.70 28.54
CA LEU A 224 -9.31 6.35 27.87
C LEU A 224 -9.33 4.89 27.41
N ASP A 225 -9.82 3.97 28.24
CA ASP A 225 -9.95 2.55 27.92
C ASP A 225 -10.89 2.37 26.72
N ALA A 226 -12.10 2.94 26.77
CA ALA A 226 -13.05 2.84 25.66
C ALA A 226 -12.51 3.43 24.35
N PHE A 227 -11.70 4.49 24.43
CA PHE A 227 -11.04 5.04 23.26
C PHE A 227 -9.95 4.13 22.72
N THR A 228 -9.08 3.60 23.57
CA THR A 228 -8.03 2.67 23.14
C THR A 228 -8.60 1.35 22.61
N ASP A 229 -9.69 0.88 23.20
CA ASP A 229 -10.44 -0.27 22.71
C ASP A 229 -11.03 0.05 21.32
N GLY A 230 -11.68 1.20 21.14
CA GLY A 230 -12.18 1.63 19.82
C GLY A 230 -11.09 1.78 18.75
N LEU A 231 -9.86 2.13 19.14
CA LEU A 231 -8.72 2.17 18.22
C LEU A 231 -8.28 0.78 17.78
N THR A 232 -8.32 -0.23 18.66
CA THR A 232 -7.77 -1.58 18.44
C THR A 232 -8.82 -2.63 18.08
N ASP A 233 -10.10 -2.33 18.31
CA ASP A 233 -11.22 -3.19 18.01
C ASP A 233 -11.38 -3.40 16.50
N ASN A 234 -11.77 -4.62 16.13
CA ASN A 234 -12.02 -5.03 14.75
C ASN A 234 -10.80 -4.81 13.84
N TYR A 235 -9.59 -4.97 14.38
CA TYR A 235 -8.42 -5.17 13.53
C TYR A 235 -8.52 -6.56 12.89
N PRO A 236 -8.45 -6.66 11.55
CA PRO A 236 -8.49 -7.95 10.89
C PRO A 236 -7.21 -8.73 11.23
N MET A 237 -7.22 -10.04 10.97
CA MET A 237 -6.00 -10.86 10.97
C MET A 237 -5.28 -10.96 12.33
N ASP A 238 -5.99 -10.94 13.46
CA ASP A 238 -5.45 -11.13 14.82
C ASP A 238 -4.20 -10.28 15.12
N ILE A 239 -4.23 -9.01 14.70
CA ILE A 239 -3.14 -8.07 14.94
C ILE A 239 -3.04 -7.79 16.44
N THR A 240 -1.83 -7.92 16.99
CA THR A 240 -1.54 -7.65 18.40
C THR A 240 -0.41 -6.64 18.57
N ALA A 241 -0.55 -5.76 19.55
CA ALA A 241 0.49 -4.82 19.95
C ALA A 241 1.68 -5.55 20.60
N GLN A 242 2.88 -5.21 20.13
CA GLN A 242 4.15 -5.77 20.57
C GLN A 242 4.89 -4.79 21.47
N SER A 243 4.92 -3.52 21.08
CA SER A 243 5.52 -2.45 21.88
C SER A 243 4.86 -1.11 21.59
N VAL A 244 5.02 -0.20 22.54
CA VAL A 244 4.68 1.21 22.38
C VAL A 244 5.77 2.05 23.03
N GLN A 245 6.20 3.10 22.32
CA GLN A 245 7.29 3.97 22.72
C GLN A 245 6.87 5.42 22.54
N VAL A 246 7.08 6.22 23.59
CA VAL A 246 6.95 7.67 23.52
C VAL A 246 8.23 8.25 22.91
N THR A 247 8.09 9.15 21.95
CA THR A 247 9.17 9.88 21.27
C THR A 247 9.06 11.38 21.53
N ASP A 248 10.06 12.16 21.13
CA ASP A 248 10.09 13.61 21.37
C ASP A 248 8.90 14.35 20.72
N ASP A 249 8.32 13.78 19.67
CA ASP A 249 7.24 14.41 18.89
C ASP A 249 5.93 13.61 18.88
N GLY A 250 5.83 12.50 19.64
CA GLY A 250 4.65 11.65 19.62
C GLY A 250 4.84 10.25 20.19
N VAL A 251 4.23 9.27 19.53
CA VAL A 251 4.24 7.86 19.93
C VAL A 251 4.48 6.98 18.71
N ILE A 252 5.29 5.94 18.88
CA ILE A 252 5.46 4.86 17.91
C ILE A 252 4.97 3.57 18.54
N ALA A 253 4.06 2.87 17.88
CA ALA A 253 3.60 1.55 18.26
C ALA A 253 4.03 0.51 17.21
N GLN A 254 4.47 -0.65 17.70
CA GLN A 254 4.75 -1.81 16.85
C GLN A 254 3.67 -2.86 17.11
N LEU A 255 2.98 -3.27 16.05
CA LEU A 255 2.00 -4.34 16.09
C LEU A 255 2.44 -5.45 15.14
N SER A 256 2.00 -6.67 15.38
CA SER A 256 2.29 -7.79 14.48
C SER A 256 1.20 -8.84 14.47
N SER A 257 1.17 -9.60 13.40
CA SER A 257 0.43 -10.84 13.28
C SER A 257 1.27 -11.92 12.60
N ARG A 258 0.94 -13.19 12.85
CA ARG A 258 1.65 -14.37 12.35
C ARG A 258 0.66 -15.42 11.89
N ASN A 259 0.88 -16.00 10.72
CA ASN A 259 0.05 -17.06 10.12
C ASN A 259 -1.45 -16.69 10.11
N ALA A 260 -1.77 -15.50 9.63
CA ALA A 260 -3.14 -14.99 9.67
C ALA A 260 -3.90 -15.31 8.38
N SER A 261 -5.21 -15.47 8.51
CA SER A 261 -6.13 -15.67 7.38
C SER A 261 -6.62 -14.33 6.85
N ILE A 262 -6.54 -14.14 5.55
CA ILE A 262 -7.04 -12.95 4.87
C ILE A 262 -8.58 -13.05 4.83
N PRO A 263 -9.31 -12.04 5.35
CA PRO A 263 -10.78 -12.04 5.34
C PRO A 263 -11.35 -12.10 3.92
N LYS A 264 -12.55 -12.67 3.80
CA LYS A 264 -13.30 -12.60 2.53
C LYS A 264 -13.91 -11.23 2.33
N GLY A 265 -14.08 -10.83 1.07
CA GLY A 265 -14.85 -9.64 0.68
C GLY A 265 -16.30 -9.61 1.21
N GLN A 266 -16.85 -10.78 1.55
CA GLN A 266 -18.19 -10.93 2.14
C GLN A 266 -18.20 -10.64 3.65
N GLU A 267 -17.07 -10.88 4.32
CA GLU A 267 -16.87 -10.60 5.74
C GLU A 267 -16.43 -9.16 5.96
N ASP A 268 -15.53 -8.68 5.10
CA ASP A 268 -15.08 -7.29 5.06
C ASP A 268 -15.09 -6.77 3.61
N PRO A 269 -15.98 -5.80 3.28
CA PRO A 269 -16.13 -5.28 1.93
C PRO A 269 -14.86 -4.60 1.39
N CYS A 270 -13.92 -4.18 2.26
CA CYS A 270 -12.65 -3.64 1.82
C CYS A 270 -11.76 -4.68 1.12
N PHE A 271 -11.96 -5.98 1.38
CA PHE A 271 -11.22 -7.08 0.79
C PHE A 271 -11.89 -7.65 -0.47
N ALA A 272 -13.00 -7.07 -0.93
CA ALA A 272 -13.76 -7.58 -2.08
C ALA A 272 -13.05 -7.42 -3.44
N GLU A 273 -11.98 -6.61 -3.50
CA GLU A 273 -11.18 -6.42 -4.72
C GLU A 273 -9.98 -7.37 -4.84
N LEU A 274 -9.74 -8.25 -3.86
CA LEU A 274 -8.63 -9.22 -3.85
C LEU A 274 -8.93 -10.47 -4.69
#